data_AF-A0A9D8SK45-F1
#
_entry.id   AF-A0A9D8SK45-F1
#
_cell.length_a   1.000
_cell.length_b   1.000
_cell.length_c   1.000
_cell.angle_alpha   90.00
_cell.angle_beta   90.00
_cell.angle_gamma   90.00
#
_symmetry.space_group_name_H-M   'P 1'
#
loop_
_entity.id
_entity.type
_entity.pdbx_description
1 polymer ?
#
loop_
_entity_poly.entity_id
_entity_poly.type
_entity_poly.pdbx_seq_one_letter_code
_entity_poly.pdbx_strand_id
1 'polypeptide(L)'
;MAQKRKPRRDEVEDLDTLCEYCSGKCCRYFAMEIDEPVDWEDFDRLRWFVLHEYTTLFTEDEHWFLLVQTKCRKLDEQNRCMDYENRPNVCRSYTTAHCEYEDHWVYDRYFETPEQVAEYAEALLGPRVGDSIRTPRKCA
;
A
#
# COMPACT_ATOMS: atom_id res chain seq x y z
N MET A 1 -20.99 -23.32 -2.86
CA MET A 1 -21.42 -22.26 -1.92
C MET A 1 -21.93 -21.11 -2.76
N ALA A 2 -23.22 -20.76 -2.66
CA ALA A 2 -23.79 -19.66 -3.44
C ALA A 2 -23.06 -18.35 -3.09
N GLN A 3 -22.47 -17.68 -4.08
CA GLN A 3 -21.88 -16.35 -3.88
C GLN A 3 -23.02 -15.38 -3.54
N LYS A 4 -23.14 -15.01 -2.26
CA LYS A 4 -24.00 -13.90 -1.85
C LYS A 4 -23.50 -12.64 -2.55
N ARG A 5 -24.41 -11.87 -3.14
CA ARG A 5 -24.14 -10.56 -3.74
C ARG A 5 -23.47 -9.67 -2.70
N LYS A 6 -22.31 -9.09 -3.02
CA LYS A 6 -21.67 -8.05 -2.21
C LYS A 6 -22.57 -6.79 -2.27
N PRO A 7 -23.13 -6.32 -1.14
CA PRO A 7 -23.92 -5.10 -1.12
C PRO A 7 -23.06 -3.88 -1.44
N ARG A 8 -23.68 -2.79 -1.89
CA ARG A 8 -23.00 -1.49 -1.98
C ARG A 8 -22.87 -0.87 -0.60
N ARG A 9 -21.95 0.08 -0.42
CA ARG A 9 -21.76 0.74 0.88
C ARG A 9 -23.02 1.46 1.35
N ASP A 10 -23.75 2.08 0.43
CA ASP A 10 -25.02 2.78 0.71
C ASP A 10 -26.18 1.85 1.09
N GLU A 11 -26.06 0.54 0.84
CA GLU A 11 -27.08 -0.46 1.21
C GLU A 11 -26.89 -1.01 2.64
N VAL A 12 -25.80 -0.63 3.33
CA VAL A 12 -25.48 -1.12 4.68
C VAL A 12 -25.71 -0.01 5.69
N GLU A 13 -26.74 -0.15 6.53
CA GLU A 13 -27.11 0.86 7.53
C GLU A 13 -26.06 0.98 8.66
N ASP A 14 -25.49 -0.15 9.08
CA ASP A 14 -24.47 -0.20 10.12
C ASP A 14 -23.07 -0.33 9.52
N LEU A 15 -22.38 0.81 9.53
CA LEU A 15 -21.00 0.96 9.11
C LEU A 15 -20.03 -0.03 9.79
N ASP A 16 -20.31 -0.52 11.00
CA ASP A 16 -19.46 -1.50 11.69
C ASP A 16 -19.59 -2.92 11.13
N THR A 17 -20.65 -3.19 10.35
CA THR A 17 -20.93 -4.49 9.73
C THR A 17 -20.38 -4.61 8.29
N LEU A 18 -19.85 -3.53 7.71
CA LEU A 18 -19.28 -3.53 6.35
C LEU A 18 -18.22 -4.63 6.15
N CYS A 19 -17.42 -4.90 7.19
CA CYS A 19 -16.40 -5.93 7.15
C CYS A 19 -16.97 -7.36 6.98
N GLU A 20 -18.22 -7.63 7.37
CA GLU A 20 -18.86 -8.95 7.18
C GLU A 20 -19.07 -9.29 5.72
N TYR A 21 -19.15 -8.27 4.87
CA TYR A 21 -19.35 -8.40 3.42
C TYR A 21 -18.06 -8.13 2.63
N CYS A 22 -16.93 -7.95 3.33
CA CYS A 22 -15.64 -7.61 2.73
C CYS A 22 -14.75 -8.86 2.60
N SER A 23 -13.80 -8.84 1.66
CA SER A 23 -12.75 -9.85 1.53
C SER A 23 -11.58 -9.65 2.51
N GLY A 24 -11.73 -8.75 3.50
CA GLY A 24 -10.72 -8.44 4.51
C GLY A 24 -9.51 -7.67 3.96
N LYS A 25 -9.73 -6.77 3.00
CA LYS A 25 -8.67 -6.02 2.29
C LYS A 25 -7.69 -5.32 3.25
N CYS A 26 -8.20 -4.47 4.14
CA CYS A 26 -7.40 -3.74 5.12
C CYS A 26 -6.72 -4.62 6.19
N CYS A 27 -7.11 -5.90 6.29
CA CYS A 27 -6.47 -6.89 7.17
C CYS A 27 -5.42 -7.74 6.44
N ARG A 28 -5.14 -7.44 5.17
CA ARG A 28 -4.18 -8.15 4.31
C ARG A 28 -2.99 -7.30 3.90
N TYR A 29 -2.87 -6.11 4.46
CA TYR A 29 -1.66 -5.30 4.41
C TYR A 29 -1.56 -4.45 5.67
N PHE A 30 -0.41 -3.86 5.88
CA PHE A 30 -0.26 -2.67 6.71
C PHE A 30 0.55 -1.63 5.95
N ALA A 31 0.25 -0.37 6.20
CA ALA A 31 1.02 0.76 5.69
C ALA A 31 1.63 1.51 6.87
N MET A 32 2.84 2.00 6.70
CA MET A 32 3.50 2.88 7.66
C MET A 32 4.03 4.10 6.92
N GLU A 33 3.83 5.26 7.53
CA GLU A 33 4.43 6.50 7.04
C GLU A 33 5.96 6.40 7.19
N ILE A 34 6.67 6.88 6.18
CA ILE A 34 8.13 6.97 6.15
C ILE A 34 8.52 8.41 5.77
N ASP A 35 9.76 8.77 6.07
CA ASP A 35 10.28 10.09 5.73
C ASP A 35 10.36 10.27 4.20
N GLU A 36 10.10 11.50 3.73
CA GLU A 36 10.27 11.86 2.32
C GLU A 36 11.75 11.75 1.91
N PRO A 37 12.07 11.04 0.81
CA PRO A 37 13.45 10.89 0.35
C PRO A 37 13.97 12.22 -0.23
N VAL A 38 15.12 12.69 0.27
CA VAL A 38 15.70 13.97 -0.17
C VAL A 38 16.97 13.81 -1.01
N ASP A 39 17.65 12.66 -0.91
CA ASP A 39 18.89 12.39 -1.62
C ASP A 39 18.99 10.97 -2.19
N TRP A 40 20.09 10.71 -2.89
CA TRP A 40 20.35 9.41 -3.54
C TRP A 40 20.47 8.24 -2.55
N GLU A 41 20.90 8.48 -1.32
CA GLU A 41 21.01 7.46 -0.30
C GLU A 41 19.63 7.03 0.17
N ASP A 42 18.72 7.98 0.35
CA ASP A 42 17.32 7.71 0.66
C ASP A 42 16.63 6.92 -0.47
N PHE A 43 16.82 7.33 -1.72
CA PHE A 43 16.27 6.57 -2.85
C PHE A 43 16.84 5.15 -2.97
N ASP A 44 18.10 4.93 -2.61
CA ASP A 44 18.64 3.57 -2.53
C ASP A 44 18.03 2.75 -1.39
N ARG A 45 17.70 3.36 -0.24
CA ARG A 45 16.94 2.70 0.83
C ARG A 45 15.53 2.31 0.34
N LEU A 46 14.85 3.23 -0.36
CA LEU A 46 13.55 2.96 -0.94
C LEU A 46 13.59 1.82 -1.96
N ARG A 47 14.60 1.81 -2.83
CA ARG A 47 14.86 0.69 -3.76
C ARG A 47 15.07 -0.62 -3.01
N TRP A 48 15.82 -0.59 -1.91
CA TRP A 48 16.04 -1.78 -1.08
C TRP A 48 14.74 -2.31 -0.47
N PHE A 49 13.80 -1.46 -0.06
CA PHE A 49 12.49 -1.90 0.42
C PHE A 49 11.73 -2.68 -0.65
N VAL A 50 11.56 -2.11 -1.85
CA VAL A 50 10.77 -2.73 -2.93
C VAL A 50 11.46 -3.94 -3.60
N LEU A 51 12.73 -4.22 -3.27
CA LEU A 51 13.38 -5.48 -3.65
C LEU A 51 12.81 -6.70 -2.90
N HIS A 52 12.15 -6.49 -1.76
CA HIS A 52 11.55 -7.56 -0.98
C HIS A 52 10.14 -7.86 -1.49
N GLU A 53 9.80 -9.15 -1.60
CA GLU A 53 8.45 -9.57 -1.97
C GLU A 53 7.40 -8.93 -1.05
N TYR A 54 6.23 -8.65 -1.62
CA TYR A 54 5.08 -8.03 -0.92
C TYR A 54 5.30 -6.61 -0.42
N THR A 55 6.38 -5.94 -0.84
CA THR A 55 6.68 -4.56 -0.42
C THR A 55 6.39 -3.59 -1.54
N THR A 56 5.75 -2.47 -1.22
CA THR A 56 5.35 -1.44 -2.17
C THR A 56 5.49 -0.07 -1.51
N LEU A 57 5.85 0.96 -2.28
CA LEU A 57 5.85 2.34 -1.80
C LEU A 57 4.74 3.12 -2.50
N PHE A 58 4.09 4.02 -1.78
CA PHE A 58 3.12 4.93 -2.39
C PHE A 58 3.18 6.30 -1.73
N THR A 59 2.65 7.31 -2.42
CA THR A 59 2.47 8.64 -1.85
C THR A 59 1.01 9.05 -1.89
N GLU A 60 0.57 9.74 -0.84
CA GLU A 60 -0.76 10.30 -0.70
C GLU A 60 -0.66 11.62 0.07
N ASP A 61 -1.24 12.69 -0.47
CA ASP A 61 -1.22 14.04 0.14
C ASP A 61 0.21 14.49 0.50
N GLU A 62 1.18 14.25 -0.39
CA GLU A 62 2.63 14.53 -0.20
C GLU A 62 3.34 13.66 0.85
N HIS A 63 2.63 12.80 1.58
CA HIS A 63 3.22 11.85 2.52
C HIS A 63 3.67 10.56 1.83
N TRP A 64 4.76 9.95 2.34
CA TRP A 64 5.30 8.70 1.84
C TRP A 64 4.92 7.54 2.72
N PHE A 65 4.56 6.42 2.10
CA PHE A 65 4.13 5.22 2.82
C PHE A 65 4.83 3.98 2.29
N LEU A 66 5.26 3.12 3.22
CA LEU A 66 5.68 1.76 2.98
C LEU A 66 4.51 0.82 3.24
N LEU A 67 4.07 0.12 2.20
CA LEU A 67 3.00 -0.87 2.24
C LEU A 67 3.60 -2.27 2.19
N VAL A 68 3.20 -3.12 3.14
CA VAL A 68 3.57 -4.53 3.15
C VAL A 68 2.31 -5.39 3.05
N GLN A 69 2.20 -6.13 1.95
CA GLN A 69 1.05 -6.99 1.61
C GLN A 69 1.15 -8.34 2.34
N THR A 70 0.70 -8.38 3.59
CA THR A 70 0.71 -9.60 4.38
C THR A 70 -0.61 -9.85 5.13
N LYS A 71 -1.06 -11.12 5.15
CA LYS A 71 -2.30 -11.52 5.83
C LYS A 71 -2.13 -11.42 7.35
N CYS A 72 -3.04 -10.70 8.01
CA CYS A 72 -3.12 -10.68 9.47
C CYS A 72 -3.36 -12.09 10.04
N ARG A 73 -2.58 -12.46 11.06
CA ARG A 73 -2.65 -13.78 11.72
C ARG A 73 -3.97 -14.05 12.43
N LYS A 74 -4.73 -13.00 12.75
CA LYS A 74 -6.04 -13.10 13.42
C LYS A 74 -7.21 -13.12 12.44
N LEU A 75 -6.96 -13.25 11.12
CA LEU A 75 -8.02 -13.28 10.11
C LEU A 75 -8.50 -14.71 9.84
N ASP A 76 -9.79 -14.99 10.06
CA ASP A 76 -10.43 -16.28 9.80
C ASP A 76 -10.62 -16.57 8.29
N GLU A 77 -11.22 -17.71 7.96
CA GLU A 77 -11.54 -18.09 6.58
C GLU A 77 -12.72 -17.30 5.98
N GLN A 78 -13.52 -16.65 6.83
CA GLN A 78 -14.63 -15.77 6.45
C GLN A 78 -14.20 -14.30 6.38
N ASN A 79 -12.90 -14.00 6.46
CA ASN A 79 -12.30 -12.66 6.46
C ASN A 79 -12.71 -11.76 7.64
N ARG A 80 -13.00 -12.36 8.80
CA ARG A 80 -13.28 -11.65 10.05
C ARG A 80 -12.12 -11.80 11.02
N CYS A 81 -11.95 -10.79 11.88
CA CYS A 81 -10.97 -10.86 12.95
C CYS A 81 -11.44 -11.84 14.02
N MET A 82 -10.58 -12.72 14.51
CA MET A 82 -10.93 -13.68 15.56
C MET A 82 -10.77 -13.12 16.98
N ASP A 83 -10.21 -11.92 17.13
CA ASP A 83 -9.78 -11.39 18.43
C ASP A 83 -10.13 -9.90 18.54
N TYR A 84 -11.43 -9.61 18.66
CA TYR A 84 -11.96 -8.25 18.80
C TYR A 84 -11.58 -7.61 20.16
N GLU A 85 -11.56 -8.41 21.23
CA GLU A 85 -11.30 -7.94 22.59
C GLU A 85 -9.86 -7.44 22.79
N ASN A 86 -8.88 -8.11 22.19
CA ASN A 86 -7.45 -7.80 22.34
C ASN A 86 -6.86 -7.08 21.12
N ARG A 87 -7.69 -6.41 20.32
CA ARG A 87 -7.22 -5.64 19.16
C ARG A 87 -6.19 -4.59 19.58
N PRO A 88 -5.10 -4.41 18.81
CA PRO A 88 -4.22 -3.25 18.95
C PRO A 88 -4.99 -1.94 18.73
N ASN A 89 -4.48 -0.83 19.29
CA ASN A 89 -5.14 0.48 19.19
C ASN A 89 -5.41 0.90 17.74
N VAL A 90 -4.47 0.67 16.82
CA VAL A 90 -4.66 0.96 15.39
C VAL A 90 -5.91 0.28 14.80
N CYS A 91 -6.20 -0.95 15.21
CA CYS A 91 -7.40 -1.67 14.77
C CYS A 91 -8.67 -1.23 15.52
N ARG A 92 -8.56 -0.68 16.73
CA ARG A 92 -9.69 -0.14 17.50
C ARG A 92 -10.11 1.25 17.03
N SER A 93 -9.14 2.05 16.60
CA SER A 93 -9.34 3.38 16.05
C SER A 93 -9.79 3.36 14.58
N TYR A 94 -9.87 2.18 13.97
CA TYR A 94 -10.35 2.03 12.59
C TYR A 94 -11.82 2.47 12.49
N THR A 95 -12.12 3.27 11.46
CA THR A 95 -13.49 3.67 11.12
C THR A 95 -13.74 3.34 9.66
N THR A 96 -15.00 3.09 9.30
CA THR A 96 -15.34 2.82 7.90
C THR A 96 -15.51 4.07 7.06
N ALA A 97 -15.36 5.28 7.64
CA ALA A 97 -15.46 6.56 6.95
C ALA A 97 -14.60 6.59 5.67
N HIS A 98 -13.33 6.21 5.78
CA HIS A 98 -12.35 6.13 4.69
C HIS A 98 -12.05 4.69 4.26
N CYS A 99 -13.02 3.77 4.37
CA CYS A 99 -12.83 2.37 3.99
C CYS A 99 -12.72 2.19 2.47
N GLU A 100 -11.71 1.42 2.02
CA GLU A 100 -11.49 0.94 0.65
C GLU A 100 -12.52 -0.11 0.16
N TYR A 101 -13.71 -0.18 0.79
CA TYR A 101 -14.74 -1.17 0.48
C TYR A 101 -15.13 -1.15 -1.01
N GLU A 102 -15.22 0.04 -1.60
CA GLU A 102 -15.65 0.27 -3.00
C GLU A 102 -14.49 0.44 -4.01
N ASP A 103 -13.23 0.25 -3.61
CA ASP A 103 -12.04 0.27 -4.51
C ASP A 103 -11.83 1.59 -5.29
N HIS A 104 -12.21 2.74 -4.74
CA HIS A 104 -12.04 4.04 -5.41
C HIS A 104 -10.74 4.79 -5.05
N TRP A 105 -9.76 4.13 -4.45
CA TRP A 105 -8.52 4.82 -4.06
C TRP A 105 -7.62 5.08 -5.25
N VAL A 106 -7.09 6.31 -5.32
CA VAL A 106 -6.12 6.73 -6.32
C VAL A 106 -4.90 7.22 -5.55
N TYR A 107 -3.76 6.56 -5.76
CA TYR A 107 -2.49 7.01 -5.20
C TYR A 107 -1.89 8.11 -6.09
N ASP A 108 -1.21 9.09 -5.50
CA ASP A 108 -0.47 10.10 -6.27
C ASP A 108 0.70 9.44 -7.02
N ARG A 109 1.38 8.50 -6.34
CA ARG A 109 2.47 7.69 -6.88
C ARG A 109 2.40 6.30 -6.27
N TYR A 110 2.82 5.29 -7.05
CA TYR A 110 2.82 3.90 -6.63
C TYR A 110 4.03 3.19 -7.25
N PHE A 111 4.90 2.64 -6.42
CA PHE A 111 6.15 1.99 -6.79
C PHE A 111 6.16 0.53 -6.34
N GLU A 112 6.19 -0.37 -7.32
CA GLU A 112 6.24 -1.82 -7.16
C GLU A 112 7.62 -2.38 -7.51
N THR A 113 8.43 -1.64 -8.27
CA THR A 113 9.74 -2.11 -8.72
C THR A 113 10.88 -1.15 -8.36
N PRO A 114 12.09 -1.67 -8.12
CA PRO A 114 13.26 -0.82 -7.84
C PRO A 114 13.64 0.07 -9.03
N GLU A 115 13.28 -0.29 -10.26
CA GLU A 115 13.48 0.54 -11.45
C GLU A 115 12.60 1.79 -11.42
N GLN A 116 11.33 1.67 -11.03
CA GLN A 116 10.43 2.82 -10.92
C GLN A 116 10.95 3.85 -9.90
N VAL A 117 11.45 3.37 -8.75
CA VAL A 117 12.07 4.24 -7.74
C VAL A 117 13.32 4.92 -8.28
N ALA A 118 14.16 4.19 -9.02
CA ALA A 118 15.38 4.73 -9.59
C ALA A 118 15.11 5.78 -10.69
N GLU A 119 14.15 5.53 -11.56
CA GLU A 119 13.71 6.48 -12.60
C GLU A 119 13.15 7.76 -11.98
N TYR A 120 12.38 7.64 -10.90
CA TYR A 120 11.85 8.77 -10.16
C TYR A 120 12.96 9.58 -9.47
N ALA A 121 13.92 8.91 -8.84
CA ALA A 121 15.09 9.55 -8.24
C ALA A 121 15.91 10.34 -9.27
N GLU A 122 16.15 9.75 -10.45
CA GLU A 122 16.88 10.41 -11.54
C GLU A 122 16.13 11.64 -12.06
N ALA A 123 14.79 11.58 -12.13
CA ALA A 123 13.98 12.72 -12.55
C ALA A 123 14.04 13.90 -11.57
N LEU A 124 14.14 13.63 -10.26
CA LEU A 124 14.20 14.65 -9.22
C LEU A 124 15.61 15.19 -8.98
N LEU A 125 16.60 14.30 -8.87
CA LEU A 125 17.97 14.64 -8.46
C LEU A 125 18.92 14.83 -9.65
N GLY A 126 18.47 14.55 -10.88
CA GLY A 126 19.31 14.51 -12.08
C GLY A 126 20.05 13.17 -12.24
N PRO A 127 20.87 13.01 -13.29
CA PRO A 127 21.60 11.77 -13.53
C PRO A 127 22.60 11.47 -12.40
N ARG A 128 22.64 10.21 -11.97
CA ARG A 128 23.64 9.74 -11.01
C ARG A 128 25.03 9.87 -11.65
N VAL A 129 25.98 10.49 -10.95
CA VAL A 129 27.33 10.70 -11.48
C VAL A 129 27.98 9.33 -11.71
N GLY A 130 28.10 8.91 -12.97
CA GLY A 130 28.79 7.68 -13.37
C GLY A 130 27.90 6.54 -13.89
N ASP A 131 26.59 6.55 -13.62
CA ASP A 131 25.67 5.47 -14.00
C ASP A 131 24.33 6.04 -14.50
N SER A 132 24.20 6.22 -15.81
CA SER A 132 22.86 6.43 -16.41
C SER A 132 22.20 5.07 -16.60
N ILE A 133 21.05 4.85 -15.95
CA ILE A 133 20.21 3.65 -16.17
C ILE A 133 19.71 3.63 -17.63
N ARG A 134 19.61 4.80 -18.24
CA ARG A 134 19.44 4.95 -19.69
C ARG A 134 20.63 4.34 -20.41
N THR A 135 20.43 3.13 -20.93
CA THR A 135 21.32 2.49 -21.90
C THR A 135 21.83 3.57 -22.87
N PRO A 136 23.15 3.72 -23.09
CA PRO A 136 23.63 4.65 -24.09
C PRO A 136 22.93 4.30 -25.39
N ARG A 137 22.22 5.27 -25.98
CA ARG A 137 21.60 5.11 -27.30
C ARG A 137 22.68 4.52 -28.21
N LYS A 138 22.48 3.29 -28.69
CA LYS A 138 23.27 2.78 -29.80
C LYS A 138 22.90 3.65 -31.00
N CYS A 139 23.66 4.72 -31.20
CA CYS A 139 23.73 5.35 -32.50
C CYS A 139 24.48 4.37 -33.41
N ALA A 140 23.74 3.67 -34.25
CA ALA A 140 24.22 3.01 -35.46
C ALA A 140 23.24 3.34 -36.58
#